data_AF-A0A7J2ZHN8-F1
#
_entry.id   AF-A0A7J2ZHN8-F1
#
_cell.length_a   1.000
_cell.length_b   1.000
_cell.length_c   1.000
_cell.angle_alpha   90.00
_cell.angle_beta   90.00
_cell.angle_gamma   90.00
#
_symmetry.space_group_name_H-M   'P 1'
#
loop_
_entity.id
_entity.type
_entity.pdbx_description
1 polymer ?
#
loop_
_entity_poly.entity_id
_entity_poly.type
_entity_poly.pdbx_seq_one_letter_code
_entity_poly.pdbx_strand_id
1 'polypeptide(L)' 'MTRISKVLRSIRVVQGSSVGRWVWEILTCDACLLEIEEGVNYNKCSNCGAVFHVECYKSLIGTKGVCPKCRVALT' A
#
# COMPACT_ATOMS: atom_id res chain seq x y z
N MET A 1 -8.91 51.86 -21.57
CA MET A 1 -8.35 50.64 -20.95
C MET A 1 -9.39 49.54 -21.03
N THR A 2 -9.40 48.75 -22.10
CA THR A 2 -10.46 47.76 -22.38
C THR A 2 -10.07 46.42 -21.74
N ARG A 3 -10.79 46.01 -20.69
CA ARG A 3 -10.58 44.72 -20.02
C ARG A 3 -11.01 43.59 -20.96
N ILE A 4 -10.04 42.82 -21.44
CA ILE A 4 -10.29 41.59 -22.19
C ILE A 4 -10.70 40.52 -21.18
N SER A 5 -11.99 40.25 -21.10
CA SER A 5 -12.58 39.18 -20.29
C SER A 5 -12.20 37.83 -20.89
N LYS A 6 -11.31 37.07 -20.23
CA LYS A 6 -10.99 35.69 -20.62
C LYS A 6 -12.24 34.82 -20.47
N VAL A 7 -12.83 34.44 -21.59
CA VAL A 7 -13.92 33.45 -21.62
C VAL A 7 -13.29 32.08 -21.36
N LEU A 8 -13.38 31.62 -20.11
CA LEU A 8 -13.06 30.24 -19.74
C LEU A 8 -14.17 29.34 -20.26
N ARG A 9 -14.02 28.84 -21.49
CA ARG A 9 -14.86 27.75 -22.00
C ARG A 9 -14.56 26.50 -21.19
N SER A 10 -15.49 26.14 -20.31
CA SER A 10 -15.48 24.87 -19.59
C SER A 10 -15.51 23.74 -20.61
N ILE A 11 -14.43 22.98 -20.73
CA ILE A 11 -14.41 21.75 -21.52
C ILE A 11 -15.42 20.79 -20.89
N ARG A 12 -16.51 20.49 -21.62
CA ARG A 12 -17.46 19.45 -21.25
C ARG A 12 -17.06 18.17 -21.97
N VAL A 13 -16.64 17.17 -21.21
CA VAL A 13 -16.50 15.80 -21.73
C VAL A 13 -17.90 15.29 -22.03
N VAL A 14 -18.20 15.09 -23.32
CA VAL A 14 -19.53 14.66 -23.80
C VAL A 14 -19.74 13.16 -23.64
N GLN A 15 -18.67 12.37 -23.70
CA GLN A 15 -18.69 10.93 -23.51
C GLN A 15 -17.28 10.45 -23.13
N GLY A 16 -17.18 9.58 -22.12
CA GLY A 16 -15.93 8.97 -21.69
C GLY A 16 -16.21 7.59 -21.11
N SER A 17 -15.37 6.62 -21.44
CA SER A 17 -15.44 5.26 -20.91
C SER A 17 -14.25 5.05 -19.98
N SER A 18 -14.51 4.67 -18.72
CA SER A 18 -13.43 4.23 -17.83
C SER A 18 -12.98 2.84 -18.27
N VAL A 19 -11.68 2.67 -18.53
CA VAL A 19 -11.08 1.39 -18.99
C VAL A 19 -10.80 0.45 -17.79
N GLY A 20 -11.61 0.54 -16.74
CA GLY A 20 -11.39 -0.15 -15.47
C GLY A 20 -10.63 0.67 -14.43
N ARG A 21 -10.64 0.16 -13.18
CA ARG A 21 -9.89 0.71 -12.05
C ARG A 21 -8.59 -0.06 -11.92
N TRP A 22 -7.46 0.60 -12.16
CA TRP A 22 -6.15 0.03 -11.90
C TRP A 22 -5.95 -0.08 -10.39
N VAL A 23 -5.83 -1.30 -9.88
CA VAL A 23 -5.51 -1.59 -8.47
C VAL A 23 -4.16 -2.30 -8.47
N TRP A 24 -3.12 -1.58 -8.06
CA TRP A 24 -1.84 -2.19 -7.75
C TRP A 24 -1.94 -2.63 -6.29
N GLU A 25 -2.15 -3.92 -6.03
CA GLU A 25 -2.07 -4.46 -4.67
C GLU A 25 -0.61 -4.48 -4.24
N ILE A 26 -0.11 -3.34 -3.80
CA ILE A 26 1.24 -3.21 -3.28
C ILE A 26 1.23 -3.75 -1.85
N LEU A 27 1.84 -4.92 -1.66
CA LEU A 27 2.07 -5.45 -0.33
C LEU A 27 3.24 -4.70 0.30
N THR A 28 3.04 -4.16 1.50
CA THR A 28 4.10 -3.46 2.25
C THR A 28 4.39 -4.21 3.53
N CYS A 29 5.67 -4.39 3.84
CA CYS A 29 6.11 -5.04 5.06
C CYS A 29 5.83 -4.14 6.27
N ASP A 30 5.04 -4.61 7.24
CA ASP A 30 4.68 -3.88 8.46
C ASP A 30 5.86 -3.72 9.45
N ALA A 31 7.06 -4.24 9.13
CA ALA A 31 8.27 -4.08 9.93
C ALA A 31 9.26 -3.06 9.37
N CYS A 32 9.62 -3.17 8.08
CA CYS A 32 10.60 -2.27 7.45
C CYS A 32 9.95 -1.17 6.59
N LEU A 33 8.63 -1.22 6.39
CA LEU A 33 7.84 -0.29 5.59
C LEU A 33 8.22 -0.25 4.09
N LEU A 34 8.93 -1.27 3.62
CA LEU A 34 9.27 -1.46 2.21
C LEU A 34 8.30 -2.41 1.53
N GLU A 35 8.18 -2.28 0.21
CA GLU A 35 7.34 -3.13 -0.61
C GLU A 35 7.83 -4.59 -0.61
N ILE A 36 6.88 -5.51 -0.69
CA ILE A 36 7.11 -6.94 -0.90
C ILE A 36 6.86 -7.18 -2.39
N GLU A 37 7.91 -7.52 -3.11
CA GLU A 37 7.83 -7.77 -4.56
C GLU A 37 6.87 -8.93 -4.89
N GLU A 38 6.25 -8.85 -6.06
CA GLU A 38 5.36 -9.88 -6.54
C GLU A 38 6.08 -11.23 -6.68
N GLY A 39 5.45 -12.30 -6.20
CA GLY A 39 6.04 -13.64 -6.20
C GLY A 39 7.04 -13.92 -5.08
N VAL A 40 7.37 -12.94 -4.24
CA VAL A 40 8.21 -13.15 -3.05
C VAL A 40 7.38 -13.71 -1.91
N ASN A 41 7.91 -14.75 -1.26
CA ASN A 41 7.30 -15.33 -0.07
C ASN A 41 7.29 -14.32 1.08
N TYR A 42 6.19 -14.28 1.81
CA TYR A 42 6.00 -13.43 2.98
C TYR A 42 5.34 -14.22 4.10
N ASN A 43 5.51 -13.74 5.33
CA ASN A 43 4.82 -14.28 6.50
C ASN A 43 3.73 -13.30 6.95
N LYS A 44 2.67 -13.83 7.55
CA LYS A 44 1.58 -13.04 8.12
C LYS A 44 1.46 -13.29 9.61
N CYS A 45 1.20 -12.24 10.37
CA CYS A 45 0.80 -12.38 11.77
C CYS A 45 -0.60 -13.02 11.83
N SER A 46 -0.71 -14.17 12.50
CA SER A 46 -1.97 -14.91 12.65
C SER A 46 -3.07 -14.13 13.36
N ASN A 47 -2.72 -13.13 14.17
CA ASN A 47 -3.69 -12.34 14.93
C ASN A 47 -4.28 -11.16 14.13
N CYS A 48 -3.44 -10.35 13.49
CA CYS A 48 -3.89 -9.09 12.86
C CYS A 48 -3.72 -9.06 11.33
N GLY A 49 -3.14 -10.11 10.74
CA GLY A 49 -2.89 -10.20 9.30
C GLY A 49 -1.77 -9.30 8.77
N ALA A 50 -1.01 -8.63 9.66
CA ALA A 50 0.17 -7.85 9.27
C ALA A 50 1.15 -8.70 8.46
N VAL A 51 1.73 -8.13 7.42
CA VAL A 51 2.53 -8.83 6.41
C VAL A 51 4.00 -8.47 6.59
N PHE A 52 4.89 -9.46 6.44
CA PHE A 52 6.32 -9.28 6.67
C PHE A 52 7.14 -10.03 5.64
N HIS A 53 8.27 -9.46 5.20
CA HIS A 53 9.30 -10.26 4.54
C HIS A 53 9.73 -11.41 5.47
N VAL A 54 10.08 -12.56 4.90
CA VAL A 54 10.53 -13.72 5.67
C VAL A 54 11.72 -13.38 6.59
N GLU A 55 12.65 -12.56 6.12
CA GLU A 55 13.82 -12.12 6.89
C GLU A 55 13.45 -11.17 8.03
N CYS A 56 12.54 -10.22 7.78
CA CYS A 56 12.01 -9.34 8.83
C CYS A 56 11.26 -10.14 9.89
N TYR A 57 10.44 -11.12 9.48
CA TYR A 57 9.71 -11.99 10.41
C TYR A 57 10.67 -12.80 11.30
N LYS A 58 11.70 -13.42 10.71
CA LYS A 58 12.74 -14.14 11.45
C LYS A 58 13.49 -13.25 12.43
N SER A 59 13.84 -12.03 12.02
CA SER A 59 14.50 -11.05 12.88
C SER A 59 13.62 -10.61 14.06
N LEU A 60 12.32 -10.46 13.84
CA LEU A 60 11.37 -10.16 14.92
C LEU A 60 11.30 -11.29 15.93
N ILE A 61 11.20 -12.55 15.48
CA ILE A 61 11.21 -13.73 16.36
C ILE A 61 12.52 -13.83 17.15
N GLY A 62 13.66 -13.57 16.51
CA GLY A 62 14.98 -13.62 17.16
C GLY A 62 15.24 -12.50 18.18
N THR A 63 14.41 -11.45 18.21
CA THR A 63 14.58 -10.32 19.13
C THR A 63 13.54 -10.34 20.25
N LYS A 64 12.33 -9.85 19.99
CA LYS A 64 11.24 -9.77 20.98
C LYS A 64 10.13 -10.79 20.75
N GLY A 65 10.04 -11.35 19.54
CA GLY A 65 9.00 -12.27 19.14
C GLY A 65 7.60 -11.71 19.16
N VAL A 66 7.42 -10.40 18.92
CA VAL A 66 6.09 -9.75 18.94
C VAL A 66 5.84 -8.94 17.67
N CYS A 67 4.58 -8.91 17.24
CA CYS A 67 4.15 -8.12 16.11
C CYS A 67 4.22 -6.61 16.43
N PRO A 68 4.89 -5.77 15.62
CA PRO A 68 4.94 -4.32 15.85
C PRO A 68 3.56 -3.64 15.77
N LYS A 69 2.61 -4.23 15.04
CA LYS A 69 1.26 -3.68 14.82
C LYS A 69 0.29 -3.99 15.96
N CYS A 70 0.20 -5.25 16.36
CA CYS A 70 -0.79 -5.70 17.35
C CYS A 70 -0.19 -6.14 18.69
N ARG A 71 1.14 -6.19 18.80
CA ARG A 71 1.90 -6.60 20.00
C ARG A 71 1.65 -8.02 20.50
N VAL A 72 0.99 -8.87 19.70
CA VAL A 72 0.84 -10.30 19.97
C VAL A 72 2.10 -11.06 19.53
N ALA A 73 2.42 -12.14 20.25
CA ALA A 73 3.56 -12.99 19.94
C ALA A 73 3.47 -13.54 18.52
N LEU A 74 4.60 -13.53 17.82
CA LEU A 74 4.79 -14.16 16.52
C LEU A 74 5.30 -15.58 16.75
N THR A 75 4.65 -16.56 16.12
CA THR A 75 5.00 -17.99 16.18
C THR A 75 5.43 -18.49 14.82
#